data_AF-A0AA35T7J8-F1
#
_entry.id   AF-A0AA35T7J8-F1
#
_cell.length_a   1.000
_cell.length_b   1.000
_cell.length_c   1.000
_cell.angle_alpha   90.00
_cell.angle_beta   90.00
_cell.angle_gamma   90.00
#
_symmetry.space_group_name_H-M   'P 1'
#
loop_
_entity.id
_entity.type
_entity.pdbx_description
1 polymer ?
#
loop_
_entity_poly.entity_id
_entity_poly.type
_entity_poly.pdbx_seq_one_letter_code
_entity_poly.pdbx_strand_id
1 'polypeptide(L)'
;MAGLNLSSSILSMFAHGNVVILESHASGKTLRSYHGTAEGIGGRGIHAQWKVNVRGFGVIALQNQHTPSHWLAIRDGATIANAGGGPYCEFRLLTVNDNVVLESTQYPGQHVGVRPDGSIKPPGQTGTGKHAQFKPILHQQVYLQRDAQPLSVT
;
A
#
# COMPACT_ATOMS: atom_id res chain seq x y z
N MET A 1 -24.66 14.39 -1.76
CA MET A 1 -23.64 13.36 -1.49
C MET A 1 -22.41 13.70 -2.30
N ALA A 2 -21.30 14.05 -1.65
CA ALA A 2 -20.07 14.44 -2.34
C ALA A 2 -19.46 13.23 -3.03
N GLY A 3 -19.49 13.22 -4.36
CA GLY A 3 -18.81 12.21 -5.17
C GLY A 3 -17.30 12.34 -4.97
N LEU A 4 -16.65 11.26 -4.55
CA LEU A 4 -15.21 11.13 -4.51
C LEU A 4 -14.68 11.37 -5.94
N ASN A 5 -14.13 12.55 -6.18
CA ASN A 5 -13.43 12.86 -7.43
C ASN A 5 -12.05 12.21 -7.34
N LEU A 6 -12.02 10.91 -7.62
CA LEU A 6 -10.81 10.11 -7.69
C LEU A 6 -10.03 10.56 -8.93
N SER A 7 -8.76 10.95 -8.82
CA SER A 7 -7.92 10.98 -10.01
C SER A 7 -7.71 9.52 -10.43
N SER A 8 -8.24 9.16 -11.59
CA SER A 8 -8.20 7.80 -12.16
C SER A 8 -6.78 7.22 -12.25
N SER A 9 -5.76 8.08 -12.20
CA SER A 9 -4.33 7.73 -12.23
C SER A 9 -3.81 7.11 -10.93
N ILE A 10 -4.20 7.58 -9.74
CA ILE A 10 -3.68 7.02 -8.48
C ILE A 10 -4.27 5.64 -8.23
N LEU A 11 -5.58 5.49 -8.41
CA LEU A 11 -6.24 4.21 -8.17
C LEU A 11 -5.77 3.12 -9.13
N SER A 12 -5.44 3.47 -10.39
CA SER A 12 -4.93 2.49 -11.36
C SER A 12 -3.54 1.95 -10.97
N MET A 13 -2.75 2.68 -10.18
CA MET A 13 -1.49 2.16 -9.61
C MET A 13 -1.75 0.97 -8.68
N PHE A 14 -2.91 0.94 -8.02
CA PHE A 14 -3.33 -0.13 -7.11
C PHE A 14 -4.19 -1.21 -7.79
N ALA A 15 -4.05 -1.40 -9.10
CA ALA A 15 -4.63 -2.57 -9.77
C ALA A 15 -3.99 -3.88 -9.25
N HIS A 16 -4.78 -4.96 -9.25
CA HIS A 16 -4.31 -6.26 -8.78
C HIS A 16 -3.05 -6.70 -9.56
N GLY A 17 -2.01 -7.12 -8.84
CA GLY A 17 -0.76 -7.57 -9.41
C GLY A 17 0.29 -6.46 -9.60
N ASN A 18 -0.11 -5.19 -9.68
CA ASN A 18 0.85 -4.08 -9.75
C ASN A 18 1.78 -4.07 -8.54
N VAL A 19 2.95 -3.47 -8.74
CA VAL A 19 3.93 -3.23 -7.68
C VAL A 19 4.06 -1.75 -7.45
N VAL A 20 3.84 -1.35 -6.21
CA VAL A 20 3.94 0.04 -5.79
C VAL A 20 5.03 0.21 -4.74
N ILE A 21 5.60 1.41 -4.70
CA ILE A 21 6.43 1.90 -3.60
C ILE A 21 5.65 3.05 -2.95
N LEU A 22 5.66 3.09 -1.62
CA LEU A 22 4.92 4.09 -0.84
C LEU A 22 5.90 5.05 -0.19
N GLU A 23 6.02 6.27 -0.73
CA GLU A 23 6.86 7.33 -0.18
C GLU A 23 6.08 8.10 0.88
N SER A 24 6.54 8.09 2.14
CA SER A 24 5.89 8.80 3.23
C SER A 24 5.96 10.30 3.00
N HIS A 25 4.83 10.97 3.10
CA HIS A 25 4.78 12.43 3.03
C HIS A 25 5.46 13.10 4.24
N ALA A 26 5.58 12.41 5.38
CA ALA A 26 6.20 12.95 6.59
C ALA A 26 7.73 12.86 6.57
N SER A 27 8.31 11.73 6.13
CA SER A 27 9.77 11.50 6.15
C SER A 27 10.46 11.69 4.80
N GLY A 28 9.70 11.68 3.69
CA GLY A 28 10.27 11.66 2.33
C GLY A 28 11.01 10.36 2.00
N LYS A 29 10.88 9.32 2.83
CA LYS A 29 11.45 7.98 2.65
C LYS A 29 10.34 6.98 2.41
N THR A 30 10.69 5.76 2.00
CA THR A 30 9.69 4.76 1.63
C THR A 30 9.35 3.81 2.78
N LEU A 31 8.10 3.33 2.79
CA LEU A 31 7.69 2.23 3.64
C LEU A 31 8.32 0.92 3.15
N ARG A 32 9.02 0.21 4.03
CA ARG A 32 9.67 -1.07 3.73
C ARG A 32 9.38 -2.14 4.78
N SER A 33 9.52 -3.40 4.36
CA SER A 33 9.67 -4.55 5.26
C SER A 33 11.16 -4.84 5.44
N TYR A 34 11.67 -4.69 6.65
CA TYR A 34 13.06 -5.02 6.97
C TYR A 34 13.13 -5.86 8.25
N HIS A 35 13.70 -7.07 8.14
CA HIS A 35 13.73 -8.07 9.21
C HIS A 35 12.35 -8.32 9.88
N GLY A 36 11.28 -8.28 9.07
CA GLY A 36 9.91 -8.49 9.51
C GLY A 36 9.23 -7.29 10.18
N THR A 37 9.95 -6.17 10.32
CA THR A 37 9.40 -4.91 10.83
C THR A 37 8.99 -3.98 9.70
N ALA A 38 7.95 -3.18 9.94
CA ALA A 38 7.59 -2.07 9.07
C ALA A 38 8.47 -0.87 9.44
N GLU A 39 9.04 -0.20 8.45
CA GLU A 39 9.87 0.98 8.67
C GLU A 39 9.63 2.04 7.58
N GLY A 40 9.68 3.31 7.94
CA GLY A 40 9.52 4.45 7.03
C GLY A 40 10.84 5.16 6.71
N ILE A 41 11.96 4.43 6.67
CA ILE A 41 13.31 4.93 6.34
C ILE A 41 13.89 4.29 5.06
N GLY A 42 13.05 3.66 4.24
CA GLY A 42 13.49 2.95 3.05
C GLY A 42 13.91 3.84 1.89
N GLY A 43 14.60 3.20 0.93
CA GLY A 43 14.78 3.68 -0.44
C GLY A 43 13.87 2.92 -1.41
N ARG A 44 14.17 2.91 -2.71
CA ARG A 44 13.33 2.23 -3.72
C ARG A 44 13.72 0.77 -4.02
N GLY A 45 14.48 0.16 -3.11
CA GLY A 45 14.97 -1.22 -3.24
C GLY A 45 13.90 -2.29 -2.94
N ILE A 46 14.31 -3.55 -3.05
CA ILE A 46 13.44 -4.74 -3.00
C ILE A 46 12.54 -4.81 -1.75
N HIS A 47 13.01 -4.31 -0.61
CA HIS A 47 12.27 -4.30 0.66
C HIS A 47 11.09 -3.30 0.68
N ALA A 48 11.08 -2.30 -0.21
CA ALA A 48 10.05 -1.26 -0.28
C ALA A 48 9.01 -1.51 -1.39
N GLN A 49 9.13 -2.64 -2.11
CA GLN A 49 8.25 -3.00 -3.21
C GLN A 49 7.09 -3.84 -2.70
N TRP A 50 5.87 -3.36 -2.92
CA TRP A 50 4.64 -3.96 -2.44
C TRP A 50 3.77 -4.41 -3.62
N LYS A 51 3.56 -5.72 -3.74
CA LYS A 51 2.57 -6.29 -4.67
C LYS A 51 1.17 -6.01 -4.15
N VAL A 52 0.36 -5.40 -5.00
CA VAL A 52 -1.03 -5.10 -4.69
C VAL A 52 -1.89 -6.34 -4.94
N ASN A 53 -2.62 -6.75 -3.91
CA ASN A 53 -3.61 -7.80 -3.99
C ASN A 53 -4.98 -7.20 -3.70
N VAL A 54 -5.79 -6.96 -4.73
CA VAL A 54 -7.17 -6.48 -4.54
C VAL A 54 -8.00 -7.58 -3.85
N ARG A 55 -8.69 -7.22 -2.76
CA ARG A 55 -9.54 -8.11 -1.96
C ARG A 55 -11.03 -7.77 -2.07
N GLY A 56 -11.35 -6.58 -2.55
CA GLY A 56 -12.72 -6.13 -2.75
C GLY A 56 -12.73 -4.71 -3.31
N PHE A 57 -13.92 -4.13 -3.45
CA PHE A 57 -14.07 -2.77 -3.97
C PHE A 57 -13.37 -1.75 -3.05
N GLY A 58 -12.27 -1.16 -3.53
CA GLY A 58 -11.45 -0.22 -2.75
C GLY A 58 -10.66 -0.84 -1.60
N VAL A 59 -10.61 -2.18 -1.50
CA VAL A 59 -9.87 -2.90 -0.46
C VAL A 59 -8.70 -3.66 -1.07
N ILE A 60 -7.51 -3.45 -0.52
CA ILE A 60 -6.27 -4.06 -0.98
C ILE A 60 -5.51 -4.71 0.17
N ALA A 61 -4.63 -5.64 -0.16
CA ALA A 61 -3.57 -6.13 0.70
C ALA A 61 -2.22 -5.91 0.01
N LEU A 62 -1.20 -5.60 0.80
CA LEU A 62 0.15 -5.30 0.31
C LEU A 62 1.13 -6.39 0.72
N GLN A 63 1.55 -7.19 -0.26
CA GLN A 63 2.50 -8.28 -0.08
C GLN A 63 3.90 -7.78 -0.41
N ASN A 64 4.90 -8.10 0.41
CA ASN A 64 6.27 -7.74 0.10
C ASN A 64 6.78 -8.56 -1.10
N GLN A 65 7.37 -7.91 -2.09
CA GLN A 65 7.89 -8.59 -3.28
C GLN A 65 9.11 -9.46 -2.99
N HIS A 66 10.03 -8.97 -2.16
CA HIS A 66 11.25 -9.71 -1.82
C HIS A 66 10.96 -10.94 -0.96
N THR A 67 9.99 -10.83 -0.04
CA THR A 67 9.59 -11.91 0.85
C THR A 67 8.08 -12.17 0.71
N PRO A 68 7.65 -13.00 -0.26
CA PRO A 68 6.22 -13.18 -0.57
C PRO A 68 5.36 -13.74 0.58
N SER A 69 5.96 -14.36 1.60
CA SER A 69 5.26 -14.79 2.81
C SER A 69 4.90 -13.62 3.73
N HIS A 70 5.43 -12.42 3.50
CA HIS A 70 5.28 -11.25 4.35
C HIS A 70 4.29 -10.24 3.77
N TRP A 71 3.35 -9.83 4.61
CA TRP A 71 2.31 -8.87 4.28
C TRP A 71 2.31 -7.72 5.29
N LEU A 72 1.99 -6.53 4.80
CA LEU A 72 1.72 -5.38 5.66
C LEU A 72 0.41 -5.61 6.41
N ALA A 73 0.38 -5.35 7.71
CA ALA A 73 -0.81 -5.50 8.53
C ALA A 73 -0.88 -4.46 9.64
N ILE A 74 -2.11 -4.19 10.11
CA ILE A 74 -2.35 -3.60 11.43
C ILE A 74 -2.91 -4.70 12.33
N ARG A 75 -2.17 -5.04 13.38
CA ARG A 75 -2.54 -6.08 14.33
C ARG A 75 -2.06 -5.69 15.72
N ASP A 76 -2.89 -5.93 16.74
CA ASP A 76 -2.54 -5.75 18.15
C ASP A 76 -1.98 -4.33 18.45
N GLY A 77 -2.55 -3.30 17.79
CA GLY A 77 -2.15 -1.90 17.96
C GLY A 77 -0.82 -1.50 17.30
N ALA A 78 -0.26 -2.35 16.42
CA ALA A 78 0.98 -2.08 15.71
C ALA A 78 0.82 -2.25 14.19
N THR A 79 1.62 -1.51 13.41
CA THR A 79 1.86 -1.84 12.00
C THR A 79 3.04 -2.79 11.90
N ILE A 80 2.84 -3.94 11.26
CA ILE A 80 3.86 -4.98 11.06
C ILE A 80 3.98 -5.32 9.57
N ALA A 81 5.10 -5.92 9.19
CA ALA A 81 5.40 -6.23 7.79
C ALA A 81 5.87 -7.69 7.58
N ASN A 82 5.41 -8.60 8.43
CA ASN A 82 5.65 -10.04 8.39
C ASN A 82 4.37 -10.87 8.62
N ALA A 83 3.19 -10.29 8.41
CA ALA A 83 1.93 -11.00 8.56
C ALA A 83 1.72 -12.03 7.43
N GLY A 84 0.91 -13.06 7.68
CA GLY A 84 0.65 -14.16 6.74
C GLY A 84 -0.46 -13.93 5.69
N GLY A 85 -0.86 -12.68 5.44
CA GLY A 85 -1.84 -12.35 4.38
C GLY A 85 -3.33 -12.51 4.74
N GLY A 86 -3.66 -12.67 6.02
CA GLY A 86 -5.04 -12.76 6.52
C GLY A 86 -5.76 -11.41 6.68
N PRO A 87 -6.92 -11.38 7.37
CA PRO A 87 -7.81 -10.21 7.45
C PRO A 87 -7.16 -8.91 7.96
N TYR A 88 -6.18 -9.01 8.86
CA TYR A 88 -5.43 -7.85 9.37
C TYR A 88 -4.55 -7.16 8.33
N CYS A 89 -4.36 -7.79 7.16
CA CYS A 89 -3.56 -7.26 6.05
C CYS A 89 -4.40 -6.46 5.03
N GLU A 90 -5.70 -6.33 5.28
CA GLU A 90 -6.62 -5.64 4.38
C GLU A 90 -6.77 -4.18 4.77
N PHE A 91 -6.66 -3.32 3.76
CA PHE A 91 -6.74 -1.88 3.90
C PHE A 91 -7.76 -1.31 2.92
N ARG A 92 -8.63 -0.43 3.43
CA ARG A 92 -9.40 0.48 2.59
C ARG A 92 -8.46 1.57 2.08
N LEU A 93 -8.40 1.73 0.76
CA LEU A 93 -7.59 2.75 0.12
C LEU A 93 -8.37 4.06 0.07
N LEU A 94 -7.88 5.08 0.77
CA LEU A 94 -8.43 6.44 0.75
C LEU A 94 -7.45 7.37 0.05
N THR A 95 -7.94 8.46 -0.56
CA THR A 95 -7.10 9.48 -1.20
C THR A 95 -7.20 10.82 -0.48
N VAL A 96 -6.07 11.51 -0.33
CA VAL A 96 -5.99 12.85 0.29
C VAL A 96 -4.92 13.65 -0.46
N ASN A 97 -5.31 14.71 -1.19
CA ASN A 97 -4.40 15.60 -1.92
C ASN A 97 -3.34 14.84 -2.74
N ASP A 98 -3.77 13.97 -3.65
CA ASP A 98 -2.92 13.09 -4.49
C ASP A 98 -2.01 12.09 -3.74
N ASN A 99 -2.21 11.93 -2.43
CA ASN A 99 -1.63 10.85 -1.65
C ASN A 99 -2.68 9.80 -1.33
N VAL A 100 -2.21 8.63 -0.88
CA VAL A 100 -3.06 7.57 -0.35
C VAL A 100 -2.91 7.42 1.15
N VAL A 101 -3.99 6.97 1.77
CA VAL A 101 -4.04 6.58 3.18
C VAL A 101 -4.55 5.13 3.23
N LEU A 102 -3.92 4.32 4.07
CA LEU A 102 -4.25 2.90 4.26
C LEU A 102 -4.97 2.72 5.59
N GLU A 103 -6.31 2.67 5.56
CA GLU A 103 -7.15 2.42 6.74
C GLU A 103 -7.37 0.93 6.94
N SER A 104 -7.19 0.41 8.15
CA SER A 104 -7.48 -1.00 8.46
C SER A 104 -8.97 -1.34 8.29
N THR A 105 -9.27 -2.46 7.64
CA THR A 105 -10.65 -2.97 7.59
C THR A 105 -11.10 -3.61 8.91
N GLN A 106 -10.15 -4.18 9.67
CA GLN A 106 -10.42 -4.81 10.97
C GLN A 106 -10.51 -3.79 12.11
N TYR A 107 -9.80 -2.67 11.98
CA TYR A 107 -9.78 -1.60 12.98
C TYR A 107 -10.08 -0.25 12.32
N PRO A 108 -11.35 0.06 12.00
CA PRO A 108 -11.72 1.33 11.38
C PRO A 108 -11.18 2.54 12.17
N GLY A 109 -10.72 3.56 11.46
CA GLY A 109 -10.03 4.72 12.04
C GLY A 109 -8.56 4.51 12.40
N GLN A 110 -8.02 3.29 12.29
CA GLN A 110 -6.59 3.02 12.44
C GLN A 110 -5.89 2.96 11.08
N HIS A 111 -4.72 3.61 10.99
CA HIS A 111 -4.03 3.81 9.72
C HIS A 111 -2.55 3.48 9.81
N VAL A 112 -1.98 3.02 8.70
CA VAL A 112 -0.52 2.91 8.57
C VAL A 112 0.07 4.31 8.64
N GLY A 113 1.02 4.51 9.56
CA GLY A 113 1.57 5.82 9.85
C GLY A 113 3.09 5.82 9.98
N VAL A 114 3.73 6.84 9.43
CA VAL A 114 5.17 7.09 9.52
C VAL A 114 5.40 8.48 10.12
N ARG A 115 6.29 8.56 11.10
CA ARG A 115 6.75 9.84 11.69
C ARG A 115 7.83 10.49 10.81
N PRO A 116 8.13 11.79 11.01
CA PRO A 116 9.20 12.46 10.26
C PRO A 116 10.58 11.79 10.39
N ASP A 117 10.87 11.16 11.53
CA ASP A 117 12.11 10.38 11.75
C ASP A 117 12.11 9.01 11.06
N GLY A 118 11.01 8.63 10.40
CA GLY A 118 10.82 7.36 9.71
C GLY A 118 10.38 6.20 10.61
N SER A 119 10.21 6.42 11.91
CA SER A 119 9.61 5.43 12.81
C SER A 119 8.11 5.23 12.50
N ILE A 120 7.61 4.02 12.75
CA ILE A 120 6.17 3.73 12.61
C ILE A 120 5.40 4.41 13.74
N LYS A 121 4.33 5.11 13.37
CA LYS A 121 3.38 5.69 14.32
C LYS A 121 2.34 4.64 14.69
N PRO A 122 1.98 4.49 15.99
CA PRO A 122 0.90 3.61 16.42
C PRO A 122 -0.39 3.91 15.63
N PRO A 123 -1.06 2.90 15.04
CA PRO A 123 -2.14 3.14 14.09
C PRO A 123 -3.32 3.95 14.62
N GLY A 124 -3.66 3.79 15.90
CA GLY A 124 -4.70 4.57 16.60
C GLY A 124 -4.33 6.04 16.84
N GLN A 125 -3.08 6.44 16.59
CA GLN A 125 -2.61 7.82 16.73
C GLN A 125 -2.32 8.50 15.38
N THR A 126 -2.53 7.79 14.26
CA THR A 126 -2.13 8.27 12.95
C THR A 126 -3.07 9.34 12.39
N GLY A 127 -4.39 9.11 12.46
CA GLY A 127 -5.39 9.90 11.74
C GLY A 127 -5.16 9.85 10.22
N THR A 128 -5.57 10.90 9.49
CA THR A 128 -5.41 11.04 8.03
C THR A 128 -4.46 12.17 7.63
N GLY A 129 -3.73 12.74 8.60
CA GLY A 129 -2.77 13.82 8.37
C GLY A 129 -1.48 13.34 7.68
N LYS A 130 -0.46 14.20 7.61
CA LYS A 130 0.79 13.95 6.87
C LYS A 130 1.49 12.63 7.21
N HIS A 131 1.33 12.12 8.44
CA HIS A 131 1.95 10.87 8.89
C HIS A 131 1.28 9.63 8.26
N ALA A 132 0.00 9.74 7.89
CA ALA A 132 -0.80 8.67 7.28
C ALA A 132 -0.69 8.63 5.75
N GLN A 133 -0.16 9.70 5.16
CA GLN A 133 -0.20 9.95 3.74
C GLN A 133 1.06 9.41 3.07
N PHE A 134 0.85 8.65 2.01
CA PHE A 134 1.90 8.13 1.15
C PHE A 134 1.68 8.59 -0.28
N LYS A 135 2.73 9.11 -0.91
CA LYS A 135 2.75 9.29 -2.35
C LYS A 135 3.02 7.93 -2.99
N PRO A 136 2.07 7.36 -3.74
CA PRO A 136 2.31 6.10 -4.44
C PRO A 136 3.22 6.34 -5.65
N ILE A 137 4.14 5.40 -5.86
CA ILE A 137 5.00 5.34 -7.03
C ILE A 137 4.78 3.97 -7.67
N LEU A 138 4.24 3.95 -8.88
CA LEU A 138 4.12 2.72 -9.66
C LEU A 138 5.53 2.25 -10.05
N HIS A 139 5.91 1.06 -9.58
CA HIS A 139 7.20 0.46 -9.84
C HIS A 139 7.14 -0.54 -11.00
N GLN A 140 6.09 -1.38 -11.01
CA GLN A 140 5.84 -2.33 -12.08
C GLN A 140 4.33 -2.43 -12.31
N GLN A 141 3.92 -2.29 -13.57
CA GLN A 141 2.55 -2.50 -13.99
C GLN A 141 2.40 -3.94 -14.51
N VAL A 142 1.36 -4.64 -14.06
CA VAL A 142 0.95 -5.90 -14.68
C VAL A 142 -0.16 -5.56 -15.67
N TYR A 143 0.14 -5.66 -16.96
CA TYR A 143 -0.91 -5.69 -17.97
C TYR A 143 -1.60 -7.05 -17.86
N LEU A 144 -2.89 -7.06 -17.50
CA LEU A 144 -3.71 -8.22 -17.78
C LEU A 144 -3.66 -8.43 -19.30
N GLN A 145 -3.21 -9.60 -19.75
CA GLN A 145 -3.36 -10.02 -21.15
C GLN A 145 -4.85 -10.00 -21.49
N ARG A 146 -5.34 -8.87 -21.98
CA ARG A 146 -6.46 -8.82 -22.89
C ARG A 146 -5.84 -8.74 -24.28
N ASP A 147 -6.19 -9.74 -25.10
CA ASP A 147 -5.83 -9.90 -26.51
C ASP A 147 -4.51 -10.64 -26.80
N ALA A 148 -4.44 -11.89 -26.33
CA ALA A 148 -3.79 -12.93 -27.12
C ALA A 148 -4.79 -13.41 -28.19
N GLN A 149 -4.74 -12.80 -29.36
CA GLN A 149 -5.21 -13.46 -30.58
C GLN A 149 -4.06 -13.37 -31.59
N PRO A 150 -3.38 -14.48 -31.93
CA PRO A 150 -2.44 -14.45 -33.04
C PRO A 150 -3.22 -14.16 -34.32
N LEU A 151 -2.75 -13.16 -35.08
CA LEU A 151 -3.12 -13.00 -36.47
C LEU A 151 -2.63 -14.23 -37.24
N SER A 152 -3.51 -15.19 -37.46
CA SER A 152 -3.32 -16.12 -38.57
C SER A 152 -3.89 -15.45 -39.82
N VAL A 153 -3.01 -14.72 -40.51
CA VAL A 153 -3.17 -14.43 -41.94
C VAL A 153 -2.37 -15.51 -42.67
N THR A 154 -3.05 -16.46 -43.30
CA THR A 154 -2.86 -16.93 -44.69
C THR A 154 -4.00 -17.88 -45.00
#